data_AF-A0A552DSW8-F1
#
_entry.id   AF-A0A552DSW8-F1
#
_cell.length_a   1.000
_cell.length_b   1.000
_cell.length_c   1.000
_cell.angle_alpha   90.00
_cell.angle_beta   90.00
_cell.angle_gamma   90.00
#
_symmetry.space_group_name_H-M   'P 1'
#
loop_
_entity.id
_entity.type
_entity.pdbx_description
1 polymer ?
#
loop_
_entity_poly.entity_id
_entity_poly.type
_entity_poly.pdbx_seq_one_letter_code
_entity_poly.pdbx_strand_id
1 'polypeptide(L)'
;MSAPSNFNEFEHLQSTILRVHNRIVREDFSDITGDDLDLAVPRSSLRWACLLKDNDTCDMMIQRFLLFYFTLRRAQDLQQPFYGIPLDDLQASRKFKPQVTLYFKEDQNDVEEDYRPTWGEVSFRLMNESSTTITQTELVALANKIKTEFGAANGYVWKKGRKLYSYTEKEKGYQLQLLCRDEATAKGLINKVLDLQGHTPDWKFLKSNIADDENESFPYNPGSQTILGKSRKKPRRRPMVDVRFQYATATIWGLNKPMALYDRSFTFLDALVDEFG
;
A
#
# COMPACT_ATOMS: atom_id res chain seq x y z
N MET A 1 -3.71 -31.64 16.57
CA MET A 1 -5.05 -31.92 17.13
C MET A 1 -5.83 -32.72 16.09
N SER A 2 -6.43 -33.84 16.47
CA SER A 2 -7.29 -34.65 15.58
C SER A 2 -8.69 -34.05 15.50
N ALA A 3 -9.26 -33.95 14.29
CA ALA A 3 -10.63 -33.49 14.10
C ALA A 3 -11.64 -34.48 14.73
N PRO A 4 -12.79 -34.00 15.25
CA PRO A 4 -13.84 -34.87 15.79
C PRO A 4 -14.35 -35.88 14.74
N SER A 5 -14.81 -37.05 15.20
CA SER A 5 -15.18 -38.19 14.33
C SER A 5 -16.37 -37.94 13.39
N ASN A 6 -17.13 -36.84 13.58
CA ASN A 6 -18.25 -36.43 12.72
C ASN A 6 -18.06 -34.98 12.18
N PHE A 7 -16.81 -34.57 12.01
CA PHE A 7 -16.49 -33.23 11.54
C PHE A 7 -16.85 -33.05 10.06
N ASN A 8 -17.83 -32.21 9.78
CA ASN A 8 -18.09 -31.71 8.43
C ASN A 8 -17.41 -30.36 8.27
N GLU A 9 -16.40 -30.31 7.40
CA GLU A 9 -15.59 -29.13 7.12
C GLU A 9 -16.44 -27.94 6.66
N PHE A 10 -17.44 -28.18 5.81
CA PHE A 10 -18.30 -27.13 5.28
C PHE A 10 -19.21 -26.54 6.36
N GLU A 11 -19.87 -27.39 7.16
CA GLU A 11 -20.74 -26.95 8.27
C GLU A 11 -19.96 -26.15 9.32
N HIS A 12 -18.73 -26.58 9.60
CA HIS A 12 -17.86 -25.85 10.52
C HIS A 12 -17.45 -24.49 9.97
N LEU A 13 -17.09 -24.42 8.68
CA LEU A 13 -16.75 -23.17 8.00
C LEU A 13 -17.97 -22.24 7.94
N GLN A 14 -19.12 -22.74 7.52
CA GLN A 14 -20.38 -22.00 7.40
C GLN A 14 -20.81 -21.39 8.75
N SER A 15 -20.84 -22.19 9.82
CA SER A 15 -21.20 -21.72 11.16
C SER A 15 -20.24 -20.65 11.69
N THR A 16 -18.94 -20.82 11.43
CA THR A 16 -17.91 -19.83 11.81
C THR A 16 -18.11 -18.52 11.05
N ILE A 17 -18.29 -18.60 9.74
CA ILE A 17 -18.54 -17.45 8.87
C ILE A 17 -19.82 -16.72 9.28
N LEU A 18 -20.92 -17.45 9.48
CA LEU A 18 -22.22 -16.91 9.88
C LEU A 18 -22.10 -16.12 11.18
N ARG A 19 -21.39 -16.65 12.17
CA ARG A 19 -21.16 -15.97 13.45
C ARG A 19 -20.36 -14.68 13.30
N VAL A 20 -19.25 -14.71 12.54
CA VAL A 20 -18.35 -13.56 12.40
C VAL A 20 -18.98 -12.47 11.53
N HIS A 21 -19.47 -12.82 10.35
CA HIS A 21 -20.06 -11.89 9.39
C HIS A 21 -21.34 -11.25 9.94
N ASN A 22 -22.28 -12.03 10.49
CA ASN A 22 -23.52 -11.45 11.01
C ASN A 22 -23.30 -10.56 12.22
N ARG A 23 -22.23 -10.77 13.00
CA ARG A 23 -21.84 -9.81 14.04
C ARG A 23 -21.45 -8.47 13.42
N ILE A 24 -20.58 -8.47 12.41
CA ILE A 24 -20.14 -7.25 11.70
C ILE A 24 -21.32 -6.53 11.06
N VAL A 25 -22.20 -7.26 10.36
CA VAL A 25 -23.41 -6.68 9.76
C VAL A 25 -24.31 -6.08 10.84
N ARG A 26 -24.55 -6.75 11.96
CA ARG A 26 -25.37 -6.19 13.06
C ARG A 26 -24.74 -4.94 13.68
N GLU A 27 -23.41 -4.89 13.81
CA GLU A 27 -22.69 -3.71 14.30
C GLU A 27 -22.83 -2.52 13.34
N ASP A 28 -22.72 -2.75 12.03
CA ASP A 28 -22.88 -1.70 11.00
C ASP A 28 -24.31 -1.16 10.91
N PHE A 29 -25.30 -2.02 11.16
CA PHE A 29 -26.73 -1.68 11.18
C PHE A 29 -27.24 -1.55 12.62
N SER A 30 -26.39 -1.11 13.56
CA SER A 30 -26.74 -1.01 14.99
C SER A 30 -27.88 -0.02 15.28
N ASP A 31 -28.20 0.85 14.33
CA ASP A 31 -29.33 1.77 14.41
C ASP A 31 -30.70 1.07 14.25
N ILE A 32 -30.72 -0.15 13.70
CA ILE A 32 -31.93 -0.97 13.58
C ILE A 32 -32.07 -1.84 14.82
N THR A 33 -33.03 -1.52 15.68
CA THR A 33 -33.30 -2.27 16.91
C THR A 33 -34.28 -3.42 16.66
N GLY A 34 -34.01 -4.58 17.26
CA GLY A 34 -34.85 -5.78 17.13
C GLY A 34 -34.41 -6.73 16.01
N ASP A 35 -34.93 -7.97 16.08
CA ASP A 35 -34.69 -9.04 15.11
C ASP A 35 -35.82 -9.17 14.07
N ASP A 36 -36.99 -8.59 14.33
CA ASP A 36 -38.09 -8.49 13.36
C ASP A 36 -37.85 -7.32 12.41
N LEU A 37 -37.26 -7.62 11.25
CA LEU A 37 -36.92 -6.63 10.23
C LEU A 37 -38.11 -6.35 9.31
N ASP A 38 -38.56 -5.11 9.27
CA ASP A 38 -39.55 -4.66 8.28
C ASP A 38 -38.92 -4.49 6.90
N LEU A 39 -39.26 -5.37 5.96
CA LEU A 39 -38.73 -5.35 4.59
C LEU A 39 -39.27 -4.20 3.73
N ALA A 40 -40.31 -3.49 4.16
CA ALA A 40 -40.78 -2.29 3.50
C ALA A 40 -39.86 -1.08 3.75
N VAL A 41 -39.07 -1.12 4.83
CA VAL A 41 -38.08 -0.08 5.13
C VAL A 41 -36.76 -0.41 4.43
N PRO A 42 -36.24 0.46 3.52
CA PRO A 42 -35.06 0.14 2.71
C PRO A 42 -33.83 -0.29 3.52
N ARG A 43 -33.58 0.35 4.67
CA ARG A 43 -32.42 0.05 5.53
C ARG A 43 -32.53 -1.31 6.23
N SER A 44 -33.73 -1.66 6.70
CA SER A 44 -34.07 -2.95 7.32
C SER A 44 -34.06 -4.09 6.30
N SER A 45 -34.61 -3.84 5.10
CA SER A 45 -34.51 -4.75 3.96
C SER A 45 -33.06 -5.03 3.58
N LEU A 46 -32.21 -4.00 3.59
CA LEU A 46 -30.80 -4.14 3.29
C LEU A 46 -30.01 -4.92 4.35
N ARG A 47 -30.29 -4.69 5.65
CA ARG A 47 -29.74 -5.50 6.75
C ARG A 47 -30.11 -6.97 6.56
N TRP A 48 -31.38 -7.27 6.26
CA TRP A 48 -31.85 -8.64 5.98
C TRP A 48 -31.13 -9.28 4.79
N ALA A 49 -30.91 -8.52 3.72
CA ALA A 49 -30.20 -8.99 2.55
C ALA A 49 -28.72 -9.31 2.86
N CYS A 50 -28.08 -8.60 3.80
CA CYS A 50 -26.67 -8.83 4.15
C CYS A 50 -26.45 -9.97 5.16
N LEU A 51 -27.46 -10.36 5.94
CA LEU A 51 -27.35 -11.42 6.95
C LEU A 51 -27.33 -12.82 6.31
N LEU A 52 -26.31 -13.60 6.69
CA LEU A 52 -26.21 -15.02 6.34
C LEU A 52 -27.19 -15.87 7.16
N LYS A 53 -27.72 -16.90 6.54
CA LYS A 53 -28.66 -17.85 7.12
C LYS A 53 -28.11 -19.26 7.04
N ASP A 54 -28.53 -20.10 7.97
CA ASP A 54 -28.09 -21.50 8.07
C ASP A 54 -28.49 -22.32 6.82
N ASN A 55 -29.62 -21.96 6.20
CA ASN A 55 -30.13 -22.59 4.99
C ASN A 55 -29.68 -21.89 3.69
N ASP A 56 -28.79 -20.90 3.75
CA ASP A 56 -28.24 -20.30 2.53
C ASP A 56 -27.36 -21.32 1.79
N THR A 57 -27.48 -21.38 0.46
CA THR A 57 -26.50 -22.10 -0.36
C THR A 57 -25.17 -21.36 -0.36
N CYS A 58 -24.08 -22.04 -0.76
CA CYS A 58 -22.77 -21.40 -0.92
C CYS A 58 -22.84 -20.13 -1.79
N ASP A 59 -23.59 -20.17 -2.90
CA ASP A 59 -23.76 -19.02 -3.78
C ASP A 59 -24.51 -17.86 -3.11
N MET A 60 -25.53 -18.16 -2.32
CA MET A 60 -26.24 -17.13 -1.54
C MET A 60 -25.30 -16.49 -0.52
N MET A 61 -24.48 -17.30 0.17
CA MET A 61 -23.50 -16.76 1.11
C MET A 61 -22.54 -15.79 0.40
N ILE A 62 -21.99 -16.19 -0.76
CA ILE A 62 -21.09 -15.35 -1.57
C ILE A 62 -21.78 -14.06 -1.99
N GLN A 63 -23.02 -14.12 -2.50
CA GLN A 63 -23.76 -12.94 -2.95
C GLN A 63 -24.01 -11.95 -1.80
N ARG A 64 -24.33 -12.44 -0.60
CA ARG A 64 -24.51 -11.60 0.59
C ARG A 64 -23.19 -10.94 1.03
N PHE A 65 -22.06 -11.66 0.94
CA PHE A 65 -20.72 -11.11 1.15
C PHE A 65 -20.41 -9.98 0.15
N LEU A 66 -20.64 -10.22 -1.14
CA LEU A 66 -20.39 -9.25 -2.19
C LEU A 66 -21.27 -8.00 -2.01
N LEU A 67 -22.55 -8.18 -1.70
CA LEU A 67 -23.47 -7.07 -1.41
C LEU A 67 -22.94 -6.21 -0.26
N PHE A 68 -22.54 -6.82 0.85
CA PHE A 68 -22.07 -6.09 2.02
C PHE A 68 -20.72 -5.40 1.77
N TYR A 69 -19.67 -6.12 1.36
CA TYR A 69 -18.33 -5.55 1.25
C TYR A 69 -18.08 -4.75 -0.02
N PHE A 70 -18.59 -5.19 -1.18
CA PHE A 70 -18.28 -4.55 -2.46
C PHE A 70 -19.32 -3.50 -2.86
N THR A 71 -20.61 -3.79 -2.70
CA THR A 71 -21.66 -2.84 -3.13
C THR A 71 -21.90 -1.76 -2.09
N LEU A 72 -22.16 -2.13 -0.84
CA LEU A 72 -22.48 -1.16 0.21
C LEU A 72 -21.26 -0.41 0.71
N ARG A 73 -20.21 -1.14 1.06
CA ARG A 73 -18.97 -0.55 1.58
C ARG A 73 -18.00 -0.13 0.47
N ARG A 74 -18.37 -0.28 -0.81
CA ARG A 74 -17.57 0.10 -1.98
C ARG A 74 -16.14 -0.43 -1.95
N ALA A 75 -15.94 -1.63 -1.37
CA ALA A 75 -14.64 -2.22 -1.09
C ALA A 75 -13.71 -1.35 -0.21
N GLN A 76 -14.20 -0.29 0.45
CA GLN A 76 -13.41 0.60 1.27
C GLN A 76 -12.75 -0.11 2.45
N ASP A 77 -13.41 -1.13 3.00
CA ASP A 77 -12.86 -1.94 4.10
C ASP A 77 -11.67 -2.79 3.69
N LEU A 78 -11.64 -3.16 2.40
CA LEU A 78 -10.54 -3.93 1.81
C LEU A 78 -9.38 -3.02 1.44
N GLN A 79 -9.59 -1.70 1.45
CA GLN A 79 -8.62 -0.69 1.07
C GLN A 79 -8.10 0.06 2.30
N GLN A 80 -6.82 0.45 2.26
CA GLN A 80 -6.30 1.34 3.29
C GLN A 80 -6.89 2.74 3.05
N PRO A 81 -7.45 3.41 4.09
CA PRO A 81 -7.89 4.79 3.93
C PRO A 81 -6.65 5.66 3.67
N PHE A 82 -6.58 6.27 2.49
CA PHE A 82 -5.56 7.25 2.14
C PHE A 82 -6.21 8.63 1.97
N TYR A 83 -5.49 9.68 2.36
CA TYR A 83 -5.84 11.04 2.01
C TYR A 83 -5.05 11.43 0.76
N GLY A 84 -5.74 11.60 -0.36
CA GLY A 84 -5.11 11.88 -1.65
C GLY A 84 -5.85 12.99 -2.40
N ILE A 85 -5.13 13.64 -3.31
CA ILE A 85 -5.72 14.55 -4.30
C ILE A 85 -5.97 13.71 -5.56
N PRO A 86 -7.17 13.75 -6.16
CA PRO A 86 -7.42 13.09 -7.44
C PRO A 86 -6.40 13.50 -8.49
N LEU A 87 -5.97 12.55 -9.32
CA LEU A 87 -4.93 12.80 -10.31
C LEU A 87 -5.35 13.89 -11.32
N ASP A 88 -6.63 13.93 -11.69
CA ASP A 88 -7.17 14.94 -12.61
C ASP A 88 -7.04 16.36 -12.03
N ASP A 89 -7.32 16.53 -10.74
CA ASP A 89 -7.16 17.81 -10.04
C ASP A 89 -5.69 18.24 -9.98
N LEU A 90 -4.78 17.29 -9.74
CA LEU A 90 -3.34 17.54 -9.76
C LEU A 90 -2.86 17.96 -11.16
N GLN A 91 -3.35 17.31 -12.21
CA GLN A 91 -2.95 17.60 -13.59
C GLN A 91 -3.50 18.92 -14.11
N ALA A 92 -4.72 19.29 -13.72
CA ALA A 92 -5.34 20.57 -14.04
C ALA A 92 -4.60 21.74 -13.38
N SER A 93 -4.13 21.55 -12.13
CA SER A 93 -3.45 22.61 -11.38
C SER A 93 -2.00 22.84 -11.79
N ARG A 94 -1.28 21.81 -12.27
CA ARG A 94 0.14 21.95 -12.60
C ARG A 94 0.62 20.99 -13.70
N LYS A 95 1.33 21.54 -14.69
CA LYS A 95 2.15 20.75 -15.61
C LYS A 95 3.46 20.32 -14.94
N PHE A 96 3.79 19.04 -15.02
CA PHE A 96 4.99 18.47 -14.39
C PHE A 96 5.79 17.59 -15.36
N LYS A 97 7.07 17.41 -15.05
CA LYS A 97 7.99 16.49 -15.74
C LYS A 97 7.61 15.04 -15.42
N PRO A 98 7.78 14.08 -16.34
CA PRO A 98 7.56 12.67 -16.06
C PRO A 98 8.29 12.26 -14.77
N GLN A 99 7.57 11.59 -13.87
CA GLN A 99 8.07 11.18 -12.57
C GLN A 99 7.97 9.66 -12.45
N VAL A 100 9.07 9.04 -12.06
CA VAL A 100 9.14 7.60 -11.79
C VAL A 100 9.09 7.41 -10.29
N THR A 101 8.24 6.50 -9.82
CA THR A 101 8.11 6.15 -8.41
C THR A 101 8.32 4.66 -8.23
N LEU A 102 9.24 4.29 -7.34
CA LEU A 102 9.51 2.93 -6.89
C LEU A 102 8.78 2.71 -5.57
N TYR A 103 8.00 1.63 -5.50
CA TYR A 103 7.20 1.26 -4.33
C TYR A 103 7.79 0.05 -3.63
N PHE A 104 7.89 0.15 -2.31
CA PHE A 104 8.39 -0.87 -1.42
C PHE A 104 7.37 -1.15 -0.33
N LYS A 105 7.22 -2.41 0.06
CA LYS A 105 6.27 -2.83 1.09
C LYS A 105 6.94 -3.83 2.02
N GLU A 106 6.64 -3.71 3.30
CA GLU A 106 6.98 -4.72 4.31
C GLU A 106 6.32 -6.05 3.97
N ASP A 107 7.08 -7.14 4.06
CA ASP A 107 6.58 -8.48 3.79
C ASP A 107 5.55 -8.85 4.87
N GLN A 108 4.42 -9.45 4.47
CA GLN A 108 3.29 -9.70 5.38
C GLN A 108 3.66 -10.56 6.59
N ASN A 109 4.66 -11.44 6.42
CA ASN A 109 5.16 -12.33 7.48
C ASN A 109 6.03 -11.60 8.51
N ASP A 110 6.57 -10.43 8.17
CA ASP A 110 7.43 -9.63 9.04
C ASP A 110 6.65 -8.55 9.81
N VAL A 111 5.37 -8.34 9.47
CA VAL A 111 4.51 -7.34 10.12
C VAL A 111 4.17 -7.80 11.53
N GLU A 112 4.49 -6.96 12.51
CA GLU A 112 4.11 -7.18 13.91
C GLU A 112 2.57 -7.26 14.09
N GLU A 113 2.14 -8.12 15.03
CA GLU A 113 0.74 -8.28 15.41
C GLU A 113 0.10 -6.92 15.79
N ASP A 114 -1.16 -6.71 15.41
CA ASP A 114 -1.91 -5.44 15.49
C ASP A 114 -1.43 -4.29 14.58
N TYR A 115 -0.41 -4.49 13.74
CA TYR A 115 0.09 -3.46 12.84
C TYR A 115 -0.20 -3.77 11.37
N ARG A 116 -0.13 -2.70 10.57
CA ARG A 116 -0.28 -2.78 9.12
C ARG A 116 1.11 -2.72 8.47
N PRO A 117 1.30 -3.39 7.32
CA PRO A 117 2.54 -3.29 6.57
C PRO A 117 2.92 -1.85 6.27
N THR A 118 4.19 -1.54 6.45
CA THR A 118 4.76 -0.23 6.16
C THR A 118 5.15 -0.11 4.69
N TRP A 119 4.85 1.03 4.08
CA TRP A 119 5.29 1.35 2.73
C TRP A 119 6.54 2.24 2.71
N GLY A 120 7.33 2.08 1.65
CA GLY A 120 8.43 2.97 1.28
C GLY A 120 8.24 3.43 -0.16
N GLU A 121 8.50 4.70 -0.43
CA GLU A 121 8.43 5.26 -1.77
C GLU A 121 9.70 6.02 -2.07
N VAL A 122 10.21 5.85 -3.29
CA VAL A 122 11.36 6.60 -3.80
C VAL A 122 11.00 7.09 -5.19
N SER A 123 11.03 8.41 -5.39
CA SER A 123 10.66 9.00 -6.67
C SER A 123 11.73 9.93 -7.23
N PHE A 124 11.86 9.95 -8.55
CA PHE A 124 12.73 10.88 -9.28
C PHE A 124 12.08 11.35 -10.57
N ARG A 125 12.53 12.50 -11.10
CA ARG A 125 11.98 13.10 -12.33
C ARG A 125 12.94 12.93 -13.50
N LEU A 126 12.38 12.65 -14.67
CA LEU A 126 13.10 12.61 -15.94
C LEU A 126 13.21 14.04 -16.49
N MET A 127 14.30 14.74 -16.13
CA MET A 127 14.43 16.19 -16.41
C MET A 127 14.62 16.52 -17.89
N ASN A 128 15.27 15.62 -18.62
CA ASN A 128 15.48 15.72 -20.07
C ASN A 128 14.19 15.46 -20.86
N GLU A 129 13.16 14.91 -20.20
CA GLU A 129 11.91 14.55 -20.84
C GLU A 129 10.76 15.48 -20.52
N SER A 130 9.69 15.34 -21.28
CA SER A 130 8.40 16.02 -21.09
C SER A 130 7.27 15.06 -21.43
N SER A 131 6.04 15.46 -21.17
CA SER A 131 4.86 14.63 -21.51
C SER A 131 4.73 14.33 -23.00
N THR A 132 5.38 15.10 -23.87
CA THR A 132 5.32 14.96 -25.33
C THR A 132 6.60 14.42 -25.96
N THR A 133 7.69 14.32 -25.20
CA THR A 133 8.97 13.77 -25.71
C THR A 133 9.24 12.36 -25.22
N ILE A 134 8.76 11.99 -24.02
CA ILE A 134 8.95 10.65 -23.48
C ILE A 134 8.27 9.61 -24.38
N THR A 135 9.01 8.58 -24.75
CA THR A 135 8.55 7.48 -25.61
C THR A 135 8.34 6.20 -24.81
N GLN A 136 7.52 5.30 -25.34
CA GLN A 136 7.34 3.97 -24.76
C GLN A 136 8.65 3.17 -24.75
N THR A 137 9.48 3.30 -25.78
CA THR A 137 10.79 2.63 -25.88
C THR A 137 11.71 3.03 -24.73
N GLU A 138 11.75 4.31 -24.37
CA GLU A 138 12.55 4.80 -23.23
C GLU A 138 12.03 4.27 -21.90
N LEU A 139 10.70 4.21 -21.72
CA LEU A 139 10.09 3.63 -20.52
C LEU A 139 10.35 2.13 -20.41
N VAL A 140 10.32 1.38 -21.51
CA VAL A 140 10.69 -0.05 -21.54
C VAL A 140 12.17 -0.24 -21.20
N ALA A 141 13.06 0.59 -21.74
CA ALA A 141 14.48 0.54 -21.39
C ALA A 141 14.71 0.81 -19.90
N LEU A 142 14.01 1.81 -19.34
CA LEU A 142 14.06 2.12 -17.92
C LEU A 142 13.47 0.99 -17.05
N ALA A 143 12.34 0.40 -17.48
CA ALA A 143 11.72 -0.73 -16.80
C ALA A 143 12.65 -1.94 -16.70
N ASN A 144 13.40 -2.26 -17.77
CA ASN A 144 14.38 -3.34 -17.76
C ASN A 144 15.54 -3.07 -16.78
N LYS A 145 16.00 -1.82 -16.67
CA LYS A 145 16.98 -1.43 -15.64
C LYS A 145 16.42 -1.59 -14.23
N ILE A 146 15.18 -1.17 -13.99
CA ILE A 146 14.50 -1.35 -12.70
C ILE A 146 14.38 -2.84 -12.37
N LYS A 147 13.97 -3.69 -13.32
CA LYS A 147 13.93 -5.14 -13.14
C LYS A 147 15.28 -5.70 -12.71
N THR A 148 16.35 -5.27 -13.37
CA THR A 148 17.72 -5.71 -13.05
C THR A 148 18.18 -5.24 -11.67
N GLU A 149 18.01 -3.97 -11.35
CA GLU A 149 18.55 -3.36 -10.13
C GLU A 149 17.71 -3.64 -8.87
N PHE A 150 16.39 -3.68 -9.02
CA PHE A 150 15.42 -3.76 -7.92
C PHE A 150 14.55 -5.01 -7.96
N GLY A 151 14.37 -5.66 -9.11
CA GLY A 151 13.59 -6.88 -9.24
C GLY A 151 14.37 -8.17 -8.96
N ALA A 152 15.69 -8.15 -9.14
CA ALA A 152 16.54 -9.32 -8.97
C ALA A 152 16.45 -9.94 -7.55
N ALA A 153 16.73 -11.25 -7.45
CA ALA A 153 16.81 -12.00 -6.19
C ALA A 153 15.58 -11.83 -5.27
N ASN A 154 14.38 -11.95 -5.84
CA ASN A 154 13.11 -11.78 -5.12
C ASN A 154 12.93 -10.35 -4.59
N GLY A 155 13.40 -9.33 -5.31
CA GLY A 155 13.20 -7.92 -4.99
C GLY A 155 14.22 -7.33 -4.01
N TYR A 156 14.67 -6.11 -4.27
CA TYR A 156 15.58 -5.37 -3.42
C TYR A 156 14.94 -5.02 -2.07
N VAL A 157 15.69 -5.25 -1.00
CA VAL A 157 15.27 -4.96 0.38
C VAL A 157 15.88 -3.64 0.84
N TRP A 158 15.03 -2.65 1.09
CA TRP A 158 15.39 -1.41 1.73
C TRP A 158 15.20 -1.53 3.25
N LYS A 159 16.33 -1.49 3.97
CA LYS A 159 16.35 -1.47 5.44
C LYS A 159 15.99 -0.09 5.97
N LYS A 160 14.69 0.14 6.21
CA LYS A 160 14.24 1.42 6.78
C LYS A 160 14.66 1.55 8.23
N GLY A 161 14.94 2.78 8.63
CA GLY A 161 15.35 3.11 9.99
C GLY A 161 14.89 4.50 10.41
N ARG A 162 15.46 5.00 11.50
CA ARG A 162 15.07 6.29 12.09
C ARG A 162 15.84 7.49 11.55
N LYS A 163 17.02 7.24 10.96
CA LYS A 163 17.89 8.27 10.40
C LYS A 163 17.37 8.71 9.04
N LEU A 164 17.17 10.01 8.88
CA LEU A 164 16.70 10.59 7.61
C LEU A 164 17.90 11.08 6.81
N TYR A 165 18.11 10.50 5.65
CA TYR A 165 19.09 10.94 4.66
C TYR A 165 18.36 11.59 3.50
N SER A 166 18.72 12.83 3.16
CA SER A 166 18.13 13.59 2.06
C SER A 166 19.18 13.84 0.99
N TYR A 167 18.91 13.43 -0.26
CA TYR A 167 19.74 13.73 -1.42
C TYR A 167 18.96 14.63 -2.37
N THR A 168 19.44 15.86 -2.57
CA THR A 168 18.72 16.86 -3.37
C THR A 168 19.62 17.42 -4.47
N GLU A 169 19.35 16.99 -5.70
CA GLU A 169 20.02 17.45 -6.92
C GLU A 169 18.92 17.80 -7.95
N LYS A 170 18.41 19.03 -7.84
CA LYS A 170 17.21 19.47 -8.58
C LYS A 170 17.40 19.48 -10.09
N GLU A 171 18.59 19.81 -10.56
CA GLU A 171 18.93 19.86 -11.99
C GLU A 171 18.76 18.49 -12.66
N LYS A 172 19.09 17.40 -11.94
CA LYS A 172 18.90 16.02 -12.40
C LYS A 172 17.58 15.39 -11.96
N GLY A 173 16.72 16.14 -11.28
CA GLY A 173 15.37 15.70 -10.91
C GLY A 173 15.29 14.88 -9.63
N TYR A 174 16.32 14.90 -8.78
CA TYR A 174 16.38 14.14 -7.54
C TYR A 174 16.04 14.99 -6.32
N GLN A 175 15.06 14.51 -5.54
CA GLN A 175 14.74 15.04 -4.21
C GLN A 175 14.36 13.85 -3.31
N LEU A 176 15.36 13.02 -3.01
CA LEU A 176 15.19 11.78 -2.29
C LEU A 176 15.19 12.04 -0.78
N GLN A 177 14.23 11.47 -0.07
CA GLN A 177 14.15 11.49 1.39
C GLN A 177 14.04 10.06 1.89
N LEU A 178 15.14 9.52 2.39
CA LEU A 178 15.30 8.12 2.70
C LEU A 178 15.47 7.93 4.20
N LEU A 179 14.53 7.21 4.81
CA LEU A 179 14.67 6.68 6.16
C LEU A 179 15.50 5.39 6.10
N CYS A 180 16.70 5.39 6.67
CA CYS A 180 17.61 4.24 6.65
C CYS A 180 18.15 3.93 8.05
N ARG A 181 18.65 2.70 8.25
CA ARG A 181 19.34 2.30 9.49
C ARG A 181 20.71 2.96 9.64
N ASP A 182 21.39 3.16 8.52
CA ASP A 182 22.74 3.70 8.44
C ASP A 182 22.96 4.44 7.10
N GLU A 183 24.08 5.15 7.03
CA GLU A 183 24.45 5.94 5.86
C GLU A 183 24.85 5.06 4.67
N ALA A 184 25.43 3.88 4.91
CA ALA A 184 25.84 2.96 3.85
C ALA A 184 24.62 2.46 3.07
N THR A 185 23.53 2.12 3.76
CA THR A 185 22.24 1.74 3.18
C THR A 185 21.66 2.90 2.36
N ALA A 186 21.72 4.13 2.87
CA ALA A 186 21.26 5.31 2.13
C ALA A 186 22.07 5.54 0.85
N LYS A 187 23.41 5.52 0.94
CA LYS A 187 24.30 5.67 -0.21
C LYS A 187 24.09 4.55 -1.24
N GLY A 188 23.92 3.31 -0.79
CA GLY A 188 23.63 2.17 -1.66
C GLY A 188 22.33 2.34 -2.44
N LEU A 189 21.24 2.75 -1.77
CA LEU A 189 19.96 3.01 -2.42
C LEU A 189 20.05 4.21 -3.39
N ILE A 190 20.71 5.30 -3.00
CA ILE A 190 20.92 6.48 -3.87
C ILE A 190 21.71 6.09 -5.12
N ASN A 191 22.80 5.33 -4.98
CA ASN A 191 23.58 4.83 -6.11
C ASN A 191 22.69 4.08 -7.11
N LYS A 192 21.91 3.09 -6.64
CA LYS A 192 21.01 2.31 -7.50
C LYS A 192 19.96 3.16 -8.20
N VAL A 193 19.37 4.13 -7.49
CA VAL A 193 18.35 5.03 -8.08
C VAL A 193 18.96 5.92 -9.16
N LEU A 194 20.15 6.48 -8.90
CA LEU A 194 20.81 7.37 -9.86
C LEU A 194 21.34 6.61 -11.09
N ASP A 195 21.78 5.37 -10.90
CA ASP A 195 22.26 4.49 -11.96
C ASP A 195 21.17 4.11 -12.98
N LEU A 196 19.88 4.11 -12.58
CA LEU A 196 18.77 3.93 -13.52
C LEU A 196 18.83 4.92 -14.70
N GLN A 197 19.28 6.16 -14.44
CA GLN A 197 19.49 7.20 -15.46
C GLN A 197 20.97 7.31 -15.90
N GLY A 198 21.86 6.42 -15.44
CA GLY A 198 23.29 6.48 -15.71
C GLY A 198 23.99 7.66 -15.02
N HIS A 199 23.43 8.18 -13.93
CA HIS A 199 24.00 9.28 -13.18
C HIS A 199 24.87 8.76 -12.03
N THR A 200 26.02 9.42 -11.79
CA THR A 200 26.85 9.17 -10.60
C THR A 200 26.45 10.15 -9.48
N PRO A 201 26.25 9.68 -8.23
CA PRO A 201 25.93 10.58 -7.13
C PRO A 201 27.07 11.53 -6.78
N ASP A 202 26.73 12.79 -6.54
CA ASP A 202 27.63 13.75 -5.92
C ASP A 202 27.26 13.91 -4.45
N TRP A 203 28.10 13.36 -3.58
CA TRP A 203 27.83 13.26 -2.14
C TRP A 203 27.73 14.62 -1.44
N LYS A 204 28.11 15.74 -2.08
CA LYS A 204 27.85 17.08 -1.53
C LYS A 204 26.36 17.40 -1.39
N PHE A 205 25.51 16.72 -2.16
CA PHE A 205 24.05 16.88 -2.11
C PHE A 205 23.38 16.00 -1.04
N LEU A 206 24.15 15.11 -0.38
CA LEU A 206 23.67 14.29 0.71
C LEU A 206 23.68 15.08 2.02
N LYS A 207 22.54 15.09 2.70
CA LYS A 207 22.37 15.65 4.05
C LYS A 207 21.77 14.60 4.97
N SER A 208 22.16 14.62 6.24
CA SER A 208 21.57 13.77 7.27
C SER A 208 20.80 14.60 8.29
N ASN A 209 19.65 14.11 8.70
CA ASN A 209 18.87 14.58 9.83
C ASN A 209 18.68 13.40 10.79
N ILE A 210 19.50 13.40 11.84
CA ILE A 210 19.60 12.35 12.85
C ILE A 210 19.25 13.00 14.18
N ALA A 211 18.41 12.34 14.98
CA ALA A 211 18.09 12.80 16.31
C ALA A 211 19.21 12.38 17.28
N ASP A 212 19.58 13.26 18.20
CA ASP A 212 20.62 12.97 19.21
C ASP A 212 20.21 11.78 20.11
N ASP A 213 18.94 11.73 20.51
CA ASP A 213 18.32 10.55 21.12
C ASP A 213 17.20 10.01 20.21
N GLU A 214 17.51 8.96 19.45
CA GLU A 214 16.55 8.29 18.56
C GLU A 214 15.42 7.58 19.31
N ASN A 215 15.68 7.07 20.52
CA ASN A 215 14.72 6.29 21.28
C ASN A 215 13.68 7.18 21.95
N GLU A 216 14.08 8.36 22.42
CA GLU A 216 13.16 9.36 22.95
C GLU A 216 12.36 10.03 21.82
N SER A 217 13.02 10.36 20.70
CA SER A 217 12.37 11.02 19.57
C SER A 217 11.40 10.11 18.81
N PHE A 218 11.73 8.81 18.72
CA PHE A 218 10.98 7.80 17.96
C PHE A 218 10.84 6.51 18.79
N PRO A 219 10.09 6.55 19.90
CA PRO A 219 9.97 5.40 20.79
C PRO A 219 9.32 4.22 20.07
N TYR A 220 9.84 3.02 20.34
CA TYR A 220 9.28 1.77 19.80
C TYR A 220 7.82 1.60 20.22
N ASN A 221 7.54 1.87 21.50
CA ASN A 221 6.20 1.89 22.08
C ASN A 221 5.76 3.33 22.35
N PRO A 222 5.02 3.99 21.43
CA PRO A 222 4.62 5.39 21.59
C PRO A 222 3.52 5.61 22.66
N GLY A 223 3.07 4.55 23.33
CA GLY A 223 2.01 4.58 24.34
C GLY A 223 0.61 4.68 23.72
N SER A 224 -0.37 5.05 24.54
CA SER A 224 -1.77 5.26 24.13
C SER A 224 -2.18 6.73 24.22
N GLN A 225 -3.20 7.10 23.46
CA GLN A 225 -3.89 8.38 23.55
C GLN A 225 -5.39 8.17 23.53
N THR A 226 -6.13 8.99 24.28
CA THR A 226 -7.59 8.95 24.27
C THR A 226 -8.11 9.68 23.03
N ILE A 227 -8.87 8.98 22.19
CA ILE A 227 -9.54 9.53 21.02
C ILE A 227 -11.02 9.18 21.13
N LEU A 228 -11.88 10.20 21.11
CA LEU A 228 -13.34 10.03 21.23
C LEU A 228 -13.72 9.16 22.45
N GLY A 229 -13.11 9.43 23.61
CA GLY A 229 -13.37 8.72 24.87
C GLY A 229 -12.80 7.30 24.96
N LYS A 230 -12.16 6.78 23.91
CA LYS A 230 -11.52 5.45 23.91
C LYS A 230 -10.00 5.56 23.90
N SER A 231 -9.31 4.76 24.72
CA SER A 231 -7.86 4.63 24.66
C SER A 231 -7.46 3.91 23.37
N ARG A 232 -6.56 4.51 22.58
CA ARG A 232 -6.04 3.95 21.32
C ARG A 232 -4.51 4.04 21.31
N LYS A 233 -3.81 3.02 20.79
CA LYS A 233 -2.35 3.05 20.61
C LYS A 233 -1.97 4.23 19.71
N LYS A 234 -0.93 5.00 20.09
CA LYS A 234 -0.41 6.07 19.23
C LYS A 234 0.24 5.46 17.98
N PRO A 235 0.20 6.14 16.83
CA PRO A 235 0.88 5.66 15.63
C PRO A 235 2.41 5.65 15.85
N ARG A 236 3.06 4.58 15.38
CA ARG A 236 4.53 4.47 15.40
C ARG A 236 5.13 5.41 14.37
N ARG A 237 6.15 6.18 14.75
CA ARG A 237 6.89 7.09 13.85
C ARG A 237 8.20 6.44 13.46
N ARG A 238 8.52 6.45 12.16
CA ARG A 238 9.77 5.91 11.59
C ARG A 238 10.10 4.48 12.12
N PRO A 239 9.18 3.51 11.94
CA PRO A 239 9.43 2.14 12.38
C PRO A 239 10.67 1.58 11.67
N MET A 240 11.46 0.78 12.39
CA MET A 240 12.63 0.09 11.85
C MET A 240 12.16 -1.24 11.25
N VAL A 241 11.88 -1.21 9.95
CA VAL A 241 11.30 -2.34 9.21
C VAL A 241 12.05 -2.52 7.89
N ASP A 242 12.05 -3.73 7.38
CA ASP A 242 12.59 -4.02 6.06
C ASP A 242 11.45 -3.99 5.05
N VAL A 243 11.59 -3.17 4.01
CA VAL A 243 10.60 -3.07 2.94
C VAL A 243 11.20 -3.57 1.65
N ARG A 244 10.47 -4.45 0.98
CA ARG A 244 10.90 -5.08 -0.26
C ARG A 244 10.26 -4.36 -1.44
N PHE A 245 11.04 -4.15 -2.50
CA PHE A 245 10.53 -3.61 -3.76
C PHE A 245 9.32 -4.42 -4.22
N GLN A 246 8.30 -3.75 -4.77
CA GLN A 246 7.07 -4.36 -5.28
C GLN A 246 6.88 -4.00 -6.76
N TYR A 247 6.83 -2.70 -7.07
CA TYR A 247 6.60 -2.24 -8.43
C TYR A 247 7.11 -0.83 -8.62
N ALA A 248 7.17 -0.43 -9.89
CA ALA A 248 7.51 0.91 -10.32
C ALA A 248 6.46 1.46 -11.27
N THR A 249 6.14 2.74 -11.15
CA THR A 249 5.24 3.43 -12.07
C THR A 249 5.88 4.71 -12.62
N ALA A 250 5.43 5.12 -13.80
CA ALA A 250 5.71 6.42 -14.39
C ALA A 250 4.43 7.25 -14.44
N THR A 251 4.43 8.38 -13.74
CA THR A 251 3.37 9.38 -13.81
C THR A 251 3.75 10.43 -14.84
N ILE A 252 2.95 10.53 -15.89
CA ILE A 252 3.16 11.45 -17.02
C ILE A 252 1.97 12.40 -17.08
N TRP A 253 2.24 13.70 -17.17
CA TRP A 253 1.19 14.70 -17.28
C TRP A 253 0.37 14.49 -18.55
N GLY A 254 -0.96 14.49 -18.43
CA GLY A 254 -1.91 14.21 -19.51
C GLY A 254 -2.46 12.78 -19.52
N LEU A 255 -1.87 11.84 -18.76
CA LEU A 255 -2.39 10.47 -18.62
C LEU A 255 -3.22 10.33 -17.35
N ASN A 256 -4.45 9.84 -17.46
CA ASN A 256 -5.37 9.65 -16.33
C ASN A 256 -5.00 8.48 -15.40
N LYS A 257 -4.02 7.65 -15.78
CA LYS A 257 -3.44 6.61 -14.93
C LYS A 257 -1.91 6.60 -15.05
N PRO A 258 -1.18 6.37 -13.94
CA PRO A 258 0.25 6.07 -14.02
C PRO A 258 0.47 4.81 -14.86
N MET A 259 1.55 4.80 -15.64
CA MET A 259 1.96 3.63 -16.40
C MET A 259 2.80 2.72 -15.51
N ALA A 260 2.46 1.43 -15.43
CA ALA A 260 3.27 0.45 -14.74
C ALA A 260 4.52 0.12 -15.55
N LEU A 261 5.70 0.28 -14.96
CA LEU A 261 6.98 0.01 -15.62
C LEU A 261 7.39 -1.44 -15.43
N TYR A 262 7.46 -1.87 -14.17
CA TYR A 262 7.82 -3.22 -13.77
C TYR A 262 7.06 -3.55 -12.49
N ASP A 263 6.47 -4.75 -12.43
CA ASP A 263 5.70 -5.21 -11.28
C ASP A 263 5.98 -6.70 -10.99
N ARG A 264 6.15 -7.00 -9.71
CA ARG A 264 6.32 -8.36 -9.18
C ARG A 264 5.18 -8.81 -8.26
N SER A 265 4.32 -7.86 -7.91
CA SER A 265 3.25 -8.02 -6.93
C SER A 265 1.90 -8.35 -7.57
N PHE A 266 1.84 -8.39 -8.90
CA PHE A 266 0.62 -8.53 -9.69
C PHE A 266 -0.43 -7.44 -9.37
N THR A 267 0.03 -6.26 -8.96
CA THR A 267 -0.81 -5.07 -8.79
C THR A 267 -1.30 -4.55 -10.15
N PHE A 268 -0.48 -4.67 -11.19
CA PHE A 268 -0.77 -4.22 -12.55
C PHE A 268 -0.73 -5.39 -13.52
N LEU A 269 -1.77 -5.51 -14.34
CA LEU A 269 -1.85 -6.49 -15.44
C LEU A 269 -1.20 -5.98 -16.74
N ASP A 270 -0.89 -4.69 -16.80
CA ASP A 270 -0.41 -3.97 -17.98
C ASP A 270 0.98 -3.34 -17.76
N ALA A 271 1.84 -3.99 -16.96
CA ALA A 271 3.21 -3.53 -16.80
C ALA A 271 3.99 -3.65 -18.12
N LEU A 272 4.86 -2.67 -18.39
CA LEU A 272 5.66 -2.66 -19.62
C LEU A 272 6.68 -3.81 -19.68
N VAL A 273 7.14 -4.27 -18.53
CA VAL A 273 8.01 -5.43 -18.36
C VAL A 273 7.46 -6.26 -17.21
N ASP A 274 7.23 -7.54 -17.46
CA ASP A 274 6.74 -8.48 -16.46
C ASP A 274 7.87 -9.30 -15.84
N GLU A 275 7.66 -9.81 -14.62
CA GLU A 275 8.57 -10.77 -13.99
C GLU A 275 8.48 -12.15 -14.63
N PHE A 276 7.33 -12.51 -15.23
CA PHE A 276 7.00 -13.84 -15.74
C PHE A 276 6.75 -13.93 -17.26
N GLY A 277 7.03 -12.85 -17.99
CA GLY A 277 6.95 -12.77 -19.46
C GLY A 277 8.30 -12.93 -20.15
#